data_AF-A0A5C1I1I3-F1
#
_entry.id   AF-A0A5C1I1I3-F1
#
_cell.length_a   1.000
_cell.length_b   1.000
_cell.length_c   1.000
_cell.angle_alpha   90.00
_cell.angle_beta   90.00
_cell.angle_gamma   90.00
#
_symmetry.space_group_name_H-M   'P 1'
#
loop_
_entity.id
_entity.type
_entity.pdbx_description
1 polymer ?
#
loop_
_entity_poly.entity_id
_entity_poly.type
_entity_poly.pdbx_seq_one_letter_code
_entity_poly.pdbx_strand_id
1 'polypeptide(L)'
;MKSKEEILNSYNTTGTDGLPEISAGDLLNAMEAYKQEWAEAAFAAARQQDASGNYTFNNYAEFIANIEKDTKQVDEFGITLAAVADSIVTNFLPDDESVTEFDFNFTLQGKGYTAFYTKDDQGYWKMSRWAE
;
A
#
# COMPACT_ATOMS: atom_id res chain seq x y z
N MET A 1 -8.45 -21.04 -18.11
CA MET A 1 -7.34 -21.20 -17.17
C MET A 1 -6.42 -22.27 -17.72
N LYS A 2 -5.17 -21.92 -17.93
CA LYS A 2 -4.15 -22.86 -18.40
C LYS A 2 -3.69 -23.76 -17.25
N SER A 3 -3.24 -24.97 -17.57
CA SER A 3 -2.59 -25.83 -16.58
C SER A 3 -1.24 -25.24 -16.14
N LYS A 4 -0.74 -25.71 -14.99
CA LYS A 4 0.60 -25.38 -14.52
C LYS A 4 1.67 -25.75 -15.56
N GLU A 5 1.54 -26.91 -16.22
CA GLU A 5 2.50 -27.32 -17.24
C GLU A 5 2.41 -26.48 -18.51
N GLU A 6 1.20 -26.06 -18.92
CA GLU A 6 1.02 -25.18 -20.08
C GLU A 6 1.66 -23.80 -19.86
N ILE A 7 1.50 -23.25 -18.66
CA ILE A 7 2.14 -21.98 -18.29
C ILE A 7 3.65 -22.16 -18.24
N LEU A 8 4.16 -23.17 -17.54
CA LEU A 8 5.60 -23.42 -17.45
C LEU A 8 6.25 -23.62 -18.83
N ASN A 9 5.59 -24.40 -19.70
CA ASN A 9 6.08 -24.66 -21.05
C ASN A 9 6.11 -23.40 -21.94
N SER A 10 5.25 -22.40 -21.68
CA SER A 10 5.29 -21.14 -22.43
C SER A 10 6.52 -20.28 -22.15
N TYR A 11 7.23 -20.55 -21.05
CA TYR A 11 8.46 -19.86 -20.65
C TYR A 11 9.72 -20.71 -20.85
N ASN A 12 9.57 -21.98 -21.28
CA ASN A 12 10.70 -22.83 -21.59
C ASN A 12 11.36 -22.38 -22.89
N THR A 13 12.69 -22.39 -22.89
CA THR A 13 13.54 -22.26 -24.06
C THR A 13 14.13 -23.62 -24.43
N THR A 14 14.64 -23.78 -25.64
CA THR A 14 15.35 -25.00 -26.04
C THR A 14 16.84 -24.82 -25.80
N GLY A 15 17.39 -25.63 -24.91
CA GLY A 15 18.82 -25.72 -24.62
C GLY A 15 19.62 -26.22 -25.83
N THR A 16 20.94 -26.10 -25.75
CA THR A 16 21.85 -26.51 -26.84
C THR A 16 21.82 -28.04 -27.08
N ASP A 17 21.37 -28.79 -26.09
CA ASP A 17 21.15 -30.24 -26.11
C ASP A 17 19.75 -30.65 -26.60
N GLY A 18 18.90 -29.68 -26.95
CA GLY A 18 17.51 -29.91 -27.37
C GLY A 18 16.55 -30.17 -26.22
N LEU A 19 16.99 -30.08 -24.97
CA LEU A 19 16.12 -30.22 -23.80
C LEU A 19 15.48 -28.87 -23.42
N PRO A 20 14.26 -28.87 -22.86
CA PRO A 20 13.66 -27.66 -22.34
C PRO A 20 14.46 -27.13 -21.15
N GLU A 21 14.91 -25.88 -21.26
CA GLU A 21 15.60 -25.13 -20.22
C GLU A 21 14.80 -23.89 -19.85
N ILE A 22 14.78 -23.57 -18.55
CA ILE A 22 14.13 -22.37 -18.03
C ILE A 22 15.11 -21.59 -17.17
N SER A 23 15.23 -20.30 -17.41
CA SER A 23 16.04 -19.43 -16.56
C SER A 23 15.33 -19.19 -15.22
N ALA A 24 16.06 -18.76 -14.20
CA ALA A 24 15.45 -18.40 -12.92
C ALA A 24 14.43 -17.25 -13.05
N GLY A 25 14.69 -16.29 -13.95
CA GLY A 25 13.76 -15.19 -14.24
C GLY A 25 12.49 -15.67 -14.94
N ASP A 26 12.62 -16.58 -15.90
CA ASP A 26 11.48 -17.14 -16.64
C ASP A 26 10.63 -18.06 -15.75
N LEU A 27 11.26 -18.79 -14.82
CA LEU A 27 10.54 -19.54 -13.80
C LEU A 27 9.73 -18.61 -12.89
N LEU A 28 10.31 -17.49 -12.48
CA LEU A 28 9.60 -16.49 -11.66
C LEU A 28 8.40 -15.93 -12.43
N ASN A 29 8.59 -15.54 -13.69
CA ASN A 29 7.51 -15.05 -14.57
C ASN A 29 6.40 -16.10 -14.74
N ALA A 30 6.76 -17.38 -14.92
CA ALA A 30 5.80 -18.49 -15.01
C ALA A 30 5.00 -18.65 -13.71
N MET A 31 5.65 -18.53 -12.56
CA MET A 31 4.99 -18.59 -11.25
C MET A 31 4.05 -17.41 -11.03
N GLU A 32 4.45 -16.21 -11.44
CA GLU A 32 3.60 -15.01 -11.34
C GLU A 32 2.38 -15.11 -12.24
N ALA A 33 2.55 -15.55 -13.49
CA ALA A 33 1.44 -15.77 -14.42
C ALA A 33 0.44 -16.82 -13.87
N TYR A 34 0.95 -17.93 -13.32
CA TYR A 34 0.12 -18.95 -12.67
C TYR A 34 -0.66 -18.38 -11.48
N LYS A 35 0.01 -17.61 -10.61
CA LYS A 35 -0.62 -16.95 -9.45
C LYS A 35 -1.73 -16.00 -9.90
N GLN A 36 -1.50 -15.23 -10.95
CA GLN A 36 -2.48 -14.28 -11.48
C GLN A 36 -3.69 -15.02 -12.07
N GLU A 37 -3.51 -16.01 -12.93
CA GLU A 37 -4.64 -16.78 -13.50
C GLU A 37 -5.47 -17.47 -12.39
N TRP A 38 -4.82 -17.98 -11.35
CA TRP A 38 -5.49 -18.55 -10.18
C TRP A 38 -6.29 -17.51 -9.39
N ALA A 39 -5.70 -16.34 -9.14
CA ALA A 39 -6.37 -15.27 -8.42
C ALA A 39 -7.61 -14.76 -9.19
N GLU A 40 -7.48 -14.60 -10.51
CA GLU A 40 -8.59 -14.21 -11.39
C GLU A 40 -9.72 -15.25 -11.39
N ALA A 41 -9.38 -16.54 -11.47
CA ALA A 41 -10.35 -17.63 -11.44
C ALA A 41 -11.05 -17.73 -10.07
N ALA A 42 -10.29 -17.63 -8.98
CA ALA A 42 -10.83 -17.62 -7.62
C ALA A 42 -11.75 -16.43 -7.40
N PHE A 43 -11.37 -15.24 -7.88
CA PHE A 43 -12.20 -14.06 -7.85
C PHE A 43 -13.50 -14.24 -8.66
N ALA A 44 -13.42 -14.77 -9.87
CA ALA A 44 -14.61 -15.02 -10.70
C ALA A 44 -15.59 -16.00 -10.05
N ALA A 45 -15.09 -16.96 -9.25
CA ALA A 45 -15.91 -17.89 -8.49
C ALA A 45 -16.52 -17.27 -7.22
N ALA A 46 -15.82 -16.32 -6.58
CA ALA A 46 -16.22 -15.74 -5.30
C ALA A 46 -16.89 -14.36 -5.41
N ARG A 47 -16.91 -13.74 -6.62
CA ARG A 47 -17.43 -12.38 -6.81
C ARG A 47 -18.90 -12.29 -6.36
N GLN A 48 -19.16 -11.25 -5.57
CA GLN A 48 -20.48 -11.03 -4.99
C GLN A 48 -21.40 -10.32 -5.98
N GLN A 49 -22.69 -10.62 -5.87
CA GLN A 49 -23.75 -9.87 -6.54
C GLN A 49 -24.48 -9.00 -5.53
N ASP A 50 -24.91 -7.83 -5.97
CA ASP A 50 -25.82 -6.98 -5.22
C ASP A 50 -27.25 -7.57 -5.17
N ALA A 51 -28.14 -6.94 -4.42
CA ALA A 51 -29.53 -7.35 -4.32
C ALA A 51 -30.31 -7.28 -5.65
N SER A 52 -29.75 -6.62 -6.67
CA SER A 52 -30.31 -6.50 -8.02
C SER A 52 -29.73 -7.53 -8.99
N GLY A 53 -28.82 -8.40 -8.53
CA GLY A 53 -28.17 -9.44 -9.34
C GLY A 53 -26.96 -8.98 -10.15
N ASN A 54 -26.51 -7.73 -9.99
CA ASN A 54 -25.30 -7.23 -10.66
C ASN A 54 -24.07 -7.57 -9.83
N TYR A 55 -22.94 -7.86 -10.49
CA TYR A 55 -21.70 -8.08 -9.76
C TYR A 55 -21.17 -6.76 -9.16
N THR A 56 -20.73 -6.82 -7.90
CA THR A 56 -20.11 -5.67 -7.21
C THR A 56 -18.84 -5.19 -7.93
N PHE A 57 -18.11 -6.14 -8.55
CA PHE A 57 -16.94 -5.88 -9.37
C PHE A 57 -17.01 -6.80 -10.60
N ASN A 58 -16.84 -6.25 -11.79
CA ASN A 58 -17.04 -7.00 -13.04
C ASN A 58 -15.90 -7.99 -13.30
N ASN A 59 -14.67 -7.62 -12.91
CA ASN A 59 -13.47 -8.42 -13.10
C ASN A 59 -12.45 -8.18 -11.97
N TYR A 60 -11.42 -9.02 -11.92
CA TYR A 60 -10.39 -8.96 -10.89
C TYR A 60 -9.58 -7.66 -10.92
N ALA A 61 -9.31 -7.10 -12.10
CA ALA A 61 -8.57 -5.84 -12.23
C ALA A 61 -9.32 -4.67 -11.59
N GLU A 62 -10.64 -4.61 -11.74
CA GLU A 62 -11.50 -3.60 -11.09
C GLU A 62 -11.46 -3.72 -9.56
N PHE A 63 -11.48 -4.96 -9.05
CA PHE A 63 -11.35 -5.24 -7.62
C PHE A 63 -9.99 -4.82 -7.05
N ILE A 64 -8.90 -5.14 -7.73
CA ILE A 64 -7.55 -4.73 -7.31
C ILE A 64 -7.41 -3.21 -7.35
N ALA A 65 -7.86 -2.55 -8.43
CA ALA A 65 -7.83 -1.09 -8.53
C ALA A 65 -8.62 -0.43 -7.39
N ASN A 66 -9.74 -1.03 -6.95
CA ASN A 66 -10.49 -0.54 -5.80
C ASN A 66 -9.72 -0.69 -4.49
N ILE A 67 -9.04 -1.81 -4.25
CA ILE A 67 -8.18 -2.00 -3.07
C ILE A 67 -7.01 -1.00 -3.06
N GLU A 68 -6.35 -0.84 -4.21
CA GLU A 68 -5.20 0.06 -4.36
C GLU A 68 -5.61 1.53 -4.19
N LYS A 69 -6.82 1.90 -4.61
CA LYS A 69 -7.37 3.25 -4.40
C LYS A 69 -7.50 3.61 -2.92
N ASP A 70 -7.86 2.65 -2.08
CA ASP A 70 -7.94 2.84 -0.62
C ASP A 70 -6.60 2.66 0.10
N THR A 71 -5.58 2.16 -0.61
CA THR A 71 -4.22 2.09 -0.09
C THR A 71 -3.60 3.48 -0.19
N LYS A 72 -3.82 4.32 0.83
CA LYS A 72 -3.07 5.57 0.97
C LYS A 72 -1.57 5.26 0.82
N GLN A 73 -0.90 5.89 -0.13
CA GLN A 73 0.56 5.87 -0.18
C GLN A 73 1.07 6.19 1.22
N VAL A 74 1.87 5.28 1.76
CA VAL A 74 2.56 5.50 3.02
C VAL A 74 3.56 6.62 2.75
N ASP A 75 3.28 7.82 3.25
CA ASP A 75 4.21 8.95 3.20
C ASP A 75 5.35 8.67 4.19
N GLU A 76 6.36 7.91 3.74
CA GLU A 76 7.53 7.56 4.55
C GLU A 76 8.25 8.81 5.09
N PHE A 77 8.24 9.89 4.30
CA PHE A 77 8.80 11.17 4.72
C PHE A 77 7.95 11.80 5.82
N GLY A 78 6.62 11.85 5.63
CA GLY A 78 5.67 12.29 6.66
C GLY A 78 5.76 11.50 7.96
N ILE A 79 6.00 10.19 7.89
CA ILE A 79 6.25 9.34 9.08
C ILE A 79 7.53 9.77 9.80
N THR A 80 8.60 10.00 9.04
CA THR A 80 9.88 10.46 9.61
C THR A 80 9.72 11.83 10.27
N LEU A 81 9.00 12.73 9.60
CA LEU A 81 8.71 14.07 10.07
C LEU A 81 7.88 14.03 11.36
N ALA A 82 6.84 13.18 11.41
CA ALA A 82 6.04 12.94 12.60
C ALA A 82 6.88 12.42 13.77
N ALA A 83 7.75 11.43 13.53
CA ALA A 83 8.59 10.86 14.58
C ALA A 83 9.57 11.88 15.18
N VAL A 84 10.14 12.75 14.34
CA VAL A 84 11.00 13.84 14.81
C VAL A 84 10.19 14.88 15.59
N ALA A 85 9.04 15.30 15.08
CA ALA A 85 8.16 16.24 15.76
C ALA A 85 7.69 15.71 17.13
N ASP A 86 7.25 14.45 17.19
CA ASP A 86 6.81 13.77 18.42
C ASP A 86 7.94 13.64 19.45
N SER A 87 9.20 13.57 19.02
CA SER A 87 10.35 13.51 19.95
C SER A 87 10.58 14.82 20.71
N ILE A 88 10.11 15.95 20.17
CA ILE A 88 10.31 17.28 20.75
C ILE A 88 9.01 17.97 21.19
N VAL A 89 7.84 17.40 20.84
CA VAL A 89 6.50 17.95 21.10
C VAL A 89 6.28 18.35 22.55
N THR A 90 6.87 17.61 23.49
CA THR A 90 6.77 17.84 24.94
C THR A 90 7.29 19.21 25.37
N ASN A 91 8.18 19.83 24.59
CA ASN A 91 8.71 21.18 24.86
C ASN A 91 7.77 22.30 24.38
N PHE A 92 6.75 21.96 23.58
CA PHE A 92 5.85 22.90 22.93
C PHE A 92 4.39 22.71 23.35
N LEU A 93 4.13 21.82 24.31
CA LEU A 93 2.78 21.60 24.80
C LEU A 93 2.24 22.87 25.45
N PRO A 94 1.02 23.30 25.11
CA PRO A 94 0.39 24.44 25.76
C PRO A 94 0.06 24.10 27.22
N ASP A 95 0.34 25.04 28.13
CA ASP A 95 -0.01 24.93 29.55
C ASP A 95 -1.53 25.06 29.80
N ASP A 96 -2.25 25.66 28.86
CA ASP A 96 -3.69 25.88 28.95
C ASP A 96 -4.46 24.63 28.49
N GLU A 97 -5.19 24.02 29.42
CA GLU A 97 -5.98 22.80 29.16
C GLU A 97 -7.11 23.01 28.14
N SER A 98 -7.57 24.25 27.94
CA SER A 98 -8.61 24.60 26.97
C SER A 98 -8.13 24.57 25.53
N VAL A 99 -6.82 24.53 25.30
CA VAL A 99 -6.23 24.46 23.97
C VAL A 99 -6.42 23.06 23.38
N THR A 100 -6.99 23.01 22.19
CA THR A 100 -7.28 21.78 21.44
C THR A 100 -6.38 21.60 20.21
N GLU A 101 -5.65 22.65 19.83
CA GLU A 101 -4.73 22.66 18.70
C GLU A 101 -3.52 23.56 18.99
N PHE A 102 -2.35 23.17 18.52
CA PHE A 102 -1.16 24.02 18.53
C PHE A 102 -0.22 23.64 17.39
N ASP A 103 0.73 24.51 17.11
CA ASP A 103 1.78 24.26 16.13
C ASP A 103 3.13 24.74 16.62
N PHE A 104 4.19 24.15 16.08
CA PHE A 104 5.55 24.62 16.32
C PHE A 104 6.43 24.38 15.10
N ASN A 105 7.48 25.20 15.02
CA ASN A 105 8.48 25.12 13.97
C ASN A 105 9.69 24.30 14.43
N PHE A 106 10.22 23.47 13.54
CA PHE A 106 11.45 22.72 13.78
C PHE A 106 12.27 22.61 12.48
N THR A 107 13.51 22.15 12.60
CA THR A 107 14.41 22.00 11.45
C THR A 107 14.81 20.55 11.30
N LEU A 108 14.65 20.00 10.09
CA LEU A 108 15.07 18.65 9.73
C LEU A 108 15.91 18.72 8.45
N GLN A 109 17.12 18.17 8.48
CA GLN A 109 18.06 18.17 7.35
C GLN A 109 18.31 19.57 6.74
N GLY A 110 18.32 20.61 7.58
CA GLY A 110 18.58 21.99 7.14
C GLY A 110 17.38 22.71 6.52
N LYS A 111 16.20 22.08 6.48
CA LYS A 111 14.93 22.70 6.08
C LYS A 111 14.02 22.94 7.29
N GLY A 112 13.30 24.06 7.26
CA GLY A 112 12.29 24.39 8.27
C GLY A 112 10.99 23.66 7.97
N TYR A 113 10.29 23.24 9.02
CA TYR A 113 8.96 22.65 8.93
C TYR A 113 8.10 23.14 10.09
N THR A 114 6.79 23.21 9.88
CA THR A 114 5.79 23.45 10.93
C THR A 114 4.99 22.17 11.14
N ALA A 115 4.97 21.64 12.36
CA ALA A 115 4.10 20.53 12.76
C ALA A 115 2.84 21.08 13.43
N PHE A 116 1.67 20.59 13.02
CA PHE A 116 0.38 20.96 13.59
C PHE A 116 -0.19 19.78 14.38
N TYR A 117 -0.59 20.03 15.62
CA TYR A 117 -1.11 19.03 16.55
C TYR A 117 -2.54 19.37 16.95
N THR A 118 -3.35 18.32 17.15
CA THR A 118 -4.70 18.40 17.69
C THR A 118 -4.90 17.35 18.76
N LYS A 119 -5.72 17.62 19.77
CA LYS A 119 -6.17 16.59 20.71
C LYS A 119 -7.11 15.61 20.01
N ASP A 120 -6.91 14.32 20.25
CA ASP A 120 -7.86 13.28 19.86
C ASP A 120 -9.02 13.16 20.86
N ASP A 121 -9.97 12.26 20.57
CA ASP A 121 -11.14 12.01 21.41
C ASP A 121 -10.78 11.46 22.81
N GLN A 122 -9.54 11.00 23.00
CA GLN A 122 -9.01 10.51 24.26
C GLN A 122 -8.17 11.57 24.99
N GLY A 123 -8.02 12.77 24.41
CA GLY A 123 -7.26 13.89 24.96
C GLY A 123 -5.75 13.84 24.68
N TYR A 124 -5.26 12.90 23.87
CA TYR A 124 -3.85 12.83 23.48
C TYR A 124 -3.54 13.74 22.31
N TRP A 125 -2.36 14.34 22.33
CA TRP A 125 -1.87 15.15 21.22
C TRP A 125 -1.41 14.27 20.07
N LYS A 126 -1.95 14.52 18.87
CA LYS A 126 -1.55 13.83 17.65
C LYS A 126 -1.25 14.82 16.55
N MET A 127 -0.16 14.59 15.81
CA MET A 127 0.16 15.40 14.65
C MET A 127 -0.93 15.20 13.58
N SER A 128 -1.57 16.30 13.18
CA SER A 128 -2.66 16.30 12.20
C SER A 128 -2.15 16.57 10.78
N ARG A 129 -1.17 17.46 10.64
CA ARG A 129 -0.53 17.80 9.36
C ARG A 129 0.84 18.47 9.59
N TRP A 130 1.58 18.66 8.50
CA TRP A 130 2.83 19.40 8.48
C TRP A 130 2.91 20.34 7.27
N ALA A 131 3.81 21.33 7.33
CA ALA A 131 4.15 22.22 6.23
C ALA A 131 5.67 22.46 6.21
N GLU A 132 6.25 22.73 5.02
CA GLU A 132 7.64 23.20 4.83
C GLU A 132 7.66 24.73 4.75
#